data_AF-N1Q472-F1
#
_entry.id   AF-N1Q472-F1
#
_cell.length_a   1.000
_cell.length_b   1.000
_cell.length_c   1.000
_cell.angle_alpha   90.00
_cell.angle_beta   90.00
_cell.angle_gamma   90.00
#
_symmetry.space_group_name_H-M   'P 1'
#
loop_
_entity.id
_entity.type
_entity.pdbx_description
1 polymer ?
#
loop_
_entity_poly.entity_id
_entity_poly.type
_entity_poly.pdbx_seq_one_letter_code
_entity_poly.pdbx_strand_id
1 'polypeptide(L)'
;MADEESPGALFEGVVFTIIPSDDLDEDEKTEFTAALEGNGGRYVPLRASDQQIDELDNITHVISTTIDFPQYSLTVERSISIVKPSWVAQSARKGKQVSARQHSPDPSQYFHDVVVTCADIPEGDAEAITAGVMALGGQFSHPLTKLVTHVVTVSLEHPKCIAIKEKGHKCKVVLPHWFDDCFRLGKKINEKPSGAKKWISYAWEEEVS
;
A
#
# COMPACT_ATOMS: atom_id res chain seq x y z
N MET A 1 36.64 -16.91 8.42
CA MET A 1 36.52 -16.05 7.24
C MET A 1 35.03 -15.99 6.97
N ALA A 2 34.40 -14.86 7.30
CA ALA A 2 33.01 -14.63 6.94
C ALA A 2 33.06 -14.07 5.52
N ASP A 3 32.43 -14.75 4.57
CA ASP A 3 32.22 -14.20 3.24
C ASP A 3 31.38 -12.91 3.42
N GLU A 4 32.02 -11.76 3.22
CA GLU A 4 31.31 -10.50 3.05
C GLU A 4 30.60 -10.58 1.69
N GLU A 5 29.38 -11.12 1.67
CA GLU A 5 28.47 -10.93 0.55
C GLU A 5 28.32 -9.42 0.33
N SER A 6 28.91 -8.92 -0.74
CA SER A 6 28.63 -7.58 -1.23
C SER A 6 27.11 -7.45 -1.38
N PRO A 7 26.47 -6.42 -0.80
CA PRO A 7 25.03 -6.27 -0.93
C PRO A 7 24.68 -6.26 -2.43
N GLY A 8 23.82 -7.21 -2.81
CA GLY A 8 23.32 -7.35 -4.18
C GLY A 8 22.77 -6.03 -4.73
N ALA A 9 22.67 -5.92 -6.05
CA ALA A 9 22.17 -4.70 -6.68
C ALA A 9 20.73 -4.42 -6.20
N LEU A 10 20.35 -3.14 -6.07
CA LEU A 10 19.08 -2.75 -5.43
C LEU A 10 17.85 -3.45 -6.04
N PHE A 11 17.82 -3.61 -7.37
CA PHE A 11 16.76 -4.27 -8.11
C PHE A 11 17.20 -5.61 -8.68
N GLU A 12 18.19 -6.26 -8.07
CA GLU A 12 18.55 -7.63 -8.42
C GLU A 12 17.34 -8.56 -8.33
N GLY A 13 17.19 -9.42 -9.34
CA GLY A 13 16.04 -10.32 -9.50
C GLY A 13 14.77 -9.65 -10.03
N VAL A 14 14.74 -8.32 -10.21
CA VAL A 14 13.58 -7.62 -10.79
C VAL A 14 13.63 -7.70 -12.31
N VAL A 15 12.76 -8.52 -12.89
CA VAL A 15 12.44 -8.49 -14.32
C VAL A 15 11.15 -7.70 -14.50
N PHE A 16 11.19 -6.63 -15.30
CA PHE A 16 10.09 -5.68 -15.36
C PHE A 16 9.76 -5.21 -16.77
N THR A 17 8.54 -4.72 -16.92
CA THR A 17 8.10 -3.94 -18.08
C THR A 17 7.38 -2.68 -17.62
N ILE A 18 7.17 -1.74 -18.52
CA ILE A 18 6.52 -0.46 -18.24
C ILE A 18 5.33 -0.31 -19.18
N ILE A 19 4.15 -0.07 -18.61
CA ILE A 19 2.91 0.18 -19.35
C ILE A 19 2.80 1.69 -19.63
N PRO A 20 2.82 2.14 -20.89
CA PRO A 20 2.60 3.54 -21.23
C PRO A 20 1.21 4.02 -20.81
N SER A 21 1.11 5.27 -20.40
CA SER A 21 -0.17 5.91 -20.06
C SER A 21 -0.07 7.42 -20.23
N ASP A 22 -1.20 8.14 -20.14
CA ASP A 22 -1.19 9.61 -20.15
C ASP A 22 -0.37 10.21 -18.99
N ASP A 23 -0.25 9.49 -17.88
CA ASP A 23 0.53 9.87 -16.68
C ASP A 23 1.93 9.22 -16.65
N LEU A 24 2.36 8.58 -17.75
CA LEU A 24 3.66 7.94 -17.86
C LEU A 24 4.16 7.98 -19.31
N ASP A 25 4.86 9.06 -19.66
CA ASP A 25 5.34 9.30 -21.03
C ASP A 25 6.64 8.55 -21.37
N GLU A 26 7.12 8.69 -22.60
CA GLU A 26 8.34 7.99 -23.06
C GLU A 26 9.62 8.51 -22.39
N ASP A 27 9.66 9.77 -21.96
CA ASP A 27 10.81 10.33 -21.25
C ASP A 27 10.88 9.75 -19.83
N GLU A 28 9.76 9.73 -19.11
CA GLU A 28 9.64 9.11 -17.79
C GLU A 28 9.91 7.61 -17.84
N LYS A 29 9.40 6.91 -18.84
CA LYS A 29 9.70 5.49 -19.08
C LYS A 29 11.19 5.27 -19.30
N THR A 30 11.86 6.12 -20.06
CA THR A 30 13.30 6.05 -20.28
C THR A 30 14.05 6.27 -18.96
N GLU A 31 13.64 7.24 -18.15
CA GLU A 31 14.21 7.50 -16.83
C GLU A 31 14.06 6.30 -15.89
N PHE A 32 12.85 5.76 -15.73
CA PHE A 32 12.62 4.61 -14.85
C PHE A 32 13.33 3.34 -15.34
N THR A 33 13.40 3.14 -16.66
CA THR A 33 14.16 2.02 -17.24
C THR A 33 15.64 2.14 -16.89
N ALA A 34 16.24 3.31 -17.13
CA ALA A 34 17.64 3.56 -16.80
C ALA A 34 17.92 3.42 -15.30
N ALA A 35 17.00 3.90 -14.44
CA ALA A 35 17.13 3.79 -12.99
C ALA A 35 17.07 2.32 -12.50
N LEU A 36 16.18 1.51 -13.05
CA LEU A 36 16.03 0.10 -12.69
C LEU A 36 17.19 -0.74 -13.24
N GLU A 37 17.51 -0.61 -14.54
CA GLU A 37 18.60 -1.37 -15.18
C GLU A 37 19.97 -0.99 -14.61
N GLY A 38 20.22 0.30 -14.38
CA GLY A 38 21.44 0.78 -13.74
C GLY A 38 21.65 0.27 -12.31
N ASN A 39 20.61 -0.33 -11.71
CA ASN A 39 20.62 -0.89 -10.36
C ASN A 39 20.25 -2.39 -10.35
N GLY A 40 20.48 -3.10 -11.46
CA GLY A 40 20.40 -4.57 -11.54
C GLY A 40 19.06 -5.16 -11.96
N GLY A 41 18.07 -4.32 -12.29
CA GLY A 41 16.82 -4.76 -12.91
C GLY A 41 17.02 -5.15 -14.37
N ARG A 42 16.11 -5.97 -14.91
CA ARG A 42 16.11 -6.38 -16.31
C ARG A 42 14.83 -5.92 -16.99
N TYR A 43 14.96 -5.02 -17.96
CA TYR A 43 13.82 -4.53 -18.72
C TYR A 43 13.41 -5.54 -19.81
N VAL A 44 12.10 -5.71 -19.97
CA VAL A 44 11.48 -6.47 -21.06
C VAL A 44 10.52 -5.54 -21.80
N PRO A 45 10.79 -5.19 -23.07
CA PRO A 45 9.91 -4.30 -23.82
C PRO A 45 8.58 -4.98 -24.16
N LEU A 46 7.53 -4.17 -24.26
CA LEU A 46 6.25 -4.62 -24.78
C LEU A 46 6.35 -4.97 -26.26
N ARG A 47 5.57 -5.95 -26.70
CA ARG A 47 5.46 -6.36 -28.10
C ARG A 47 4.91 -5.22 -28.93
N ALA A 48 5.67 -4.79 -29.94
CA ALA A 48 5.34 -3.60 -30.73
C ALA A 48 3.98 -3.66 -31.45
N SER A 49 3.50 -4.87 -31.81
CA SER A 49 2.27 -5.05 -32.59
C SER A 49 0.99 -4.75 -31.82
N ASP A 50 0.97 -5.02 -30.51
CA ASP A 50 -0.25 -5.02 -29.70
C ASP A 50 -0.03 -4.67 -28.23
N GLN A 51 1.17 -4.20 -27.88
CA GLN A 51 1.55 -3.76 -26.53
C GLN A 51 1.40 -4.85 -25.46
N GLN A 52 1.41 -6.12 -25.85
CA GLN A 52 1.40 -7.24 -24.92
C GLN A 52 2.79 -7.53 -24.36
N ILE A 53 2.81 -8.12 -23.17
CA ILE A 53 3.98 -8.62 -22.49
C ILE A 53 4.27 -10.03 -23.03
N ASP A 54 5.44 -10.19 -23.66
CA ASP A 54 5.95 -11.51 -24.05
C ASP A 54 6.56 -12.24 -22.83
N GLU A 55 6.46 -13.57 -22.82
CA GLU A 55 7.00 -14.42 -21.74
C GLU A 55 6.60 -13.94 -20.34
N LEU A 56 5.32 -13.62 -20.12
CA LEU A 56 4.80 -13.04 -18.88
C LEU A 56 5.23 -13.80 -17.60
N ASP A 57 5.45 -15.12 -17.69
CA ASP A 57 5.98 -15.96 -16.60
C ASP A 57 7.37 -15.55 -16.08
N ASN A 58 8.15 -14.87 -16.91
CA ASN A 58 9.48 -14.38 -16.56
C ASN A 58 9.44 -12.97 -15.95
N ILE A 59 8.26 -12.32 -15.90
CA ILE A 59 8.10 -10.97 -15.37
C ILE A 59 7.77 -11.02 -13.89
N THR A 60 8.50 -10.22 -13.11
CA THR A 60 8.29 -10.08 -11.67
C THR A 60 7.47 -8.84 -11.33
N HIS A 61 7.64 -7.76 -12.12
CA HIS A 61 7.04 -6.46 -11.87
C HIS A 61 6.49 -5.83 -13.16
N VAL A 62 5.32 -5.23 -13.09
CA VAL A 62 4.77 -4.35 -14.12
C VAL A 62 4.70 -2.96 -13.54
N ILE A 63 5.42 -2.01 -14.14
CA ILE A 63 5.35 -0.60 -13.73
C ILE A 63 4.20 0.06 -14.50
N SER A 64 3.19 0.54 -13.79
CA SER A 64 2.03 1.20 -14.39
C SER A 64 1.36 2.16 -13.41
N THR A 65 0.74 3.22 -13.93
CA THR A 65 -0.12 4.16 -13.20
C THR A 65 -1.59 3.73 -13.19
N THR A 66 -1.96 2.74 -14.02
CA THR A 66 -3.33 2.27 -14.23
C THR A 66 -3.43 0.74 -14.19
N ILE A 67 -4.67 0.23 -14.11
CA ILE A 67 -4.98 -1.20 -14.30
C ILE A 67 -5.55 -1.49 -15.69
N ASP A 68 -5.77 -0.45 -16.49
CA ASP A 68 -6.32 -0.56 -17.84
C ASP A 68 -5.19 -0.83 -18.84
N PHE A 69 -4.77 -2.09 -18.92
CA PHE A 69 -3.77 -2.54 -19.88
C PHE A 69 -3.98 -3.99 -20.33
N PRO A 70 -3.47 -4.37 -21.52
CA PRO A 70 -3.56 -5.74 -21.99
C PRO A 70 -2.99 -6.73 -20.97
N GLN A 71 -3.67 -7.85 -20.75
CA GLN A 71 -3.23 -8.92 -19.85
C GLN A 71 -3.25 -8.57 -18.34
N TYR A 72 -3.84 -7.46 -17.90
CA TYR A 72 -4.00 -7.14 -16.45
C TYR A 72 -4.47 -8.34 -15.63
N SER A 73 -5.58 -8.98 -16.03
CA SER A 73 -6.14 -10.13 -15.29
C SER A 73 -5.16 -11.32 -15.21
N LEU A 74 -4.39 -11.58 -16.27
CA LEU A 74 -3.39 -12.64 -16.29
C LEU A 74 -2.18 -12.31 -15.41
N THR A 75 -1.78 -11.03 -15.39
CA THR A 75 -0.73 -10.51 -14.50
C THR A 75 -1.10 -10.72 -13.03
N VAL A 76 -2.36 -10.43 -12.66
CA VAL A 76 -2.90 -10.68 -11.32
C VAL A 76 -2.94 -12.19 -11.01
N GLU A 77 -3.42 -13.01 -11.93
CA GLU A 77 -3.50 -14.47 -11.76
C GLU A 77 -2.11 -15.10 -11.50
N ARG A 78 -1.09 -14.61 -12.20
CA ARG A 78 0.31 -15.06 -12.03
C ARG A 78 1.00 -14.45 -10.80
N SER A 79 0.28 -13.69 -9.97
CA SER A 79 0.83 -13.02 -8.79
C SER A 79 2.01 -12.10 -9.10
N ILE A 80 2.03 -11.51 -10.29
CA ILE A 80 3.05 -10.54 -10.71
C ILE A 80 2.74 -9.21 -10.04
N SER A 81 3.77 -8.54 -9.52
CA SER A 81 3.59 -7.28 -8.80
C SER A 81 3.31 -6.14 -9.77
N ILE A 82 2.16 -5.50 -9.65
CA ILE A 82 1.82 -4.30 -10.44
C ILE A 82 2.03 -3.08 -9.54
N VAL A 83 2.95 -2.19 -9.92
CA VAL A 83 3.36 -1.07 -9.08
C VAL A 83 3.43 0.25 -9.84
N LYS A 84 3.12 1.35 -9.15
CA LYS A 84 3.31 2.73 -9.60
C LYS A 84 4.80 3.07 -9.67
N PRO A 85 5.20 4.03 -10.51
CA PRO A 85 6.59 4.51 -10.55
C PRO A 85 7.13 5.00 -9.20
N SER A 86 6.25 5.46 -8.30
CA SER A 86 6.60 5.80 -6.92
C SER A 86 7.27 4.66 -6.12
N TRP A 87 7.08 3.39 -6.52
CA TRP A 87 7.80 2.24 -5.94
C TRP A 87 9.29 2.30 -6.24
N VAL A 88 9.67 2.66 -7.48
CA VAL A 88 11.06 2.81 -7.92
C VAL A 88 11.72 3.93 -7.11
N ALA A 89 11.10 5.12 -7.10
CA ALA A 89 11.60 6.28 -6.39
C ALA A 89 11.74 6.03 -4.87
N GLN A 90 10.76 5.37 -4.25
CA GLN A 90 10.82 5.07 -2.81
C GLN A 90 11.84 3.98 -2.49
N SER A 91 12.01 2.98 -3.36
CA SER A 91 13.02 1.93 -3.20
C SER A 91 14.44 2.50 -3.29
N ALA A 92 14.70 3.36 -4.27
CA ALA A 92 15.95 4.08 -4.41
C ALA A 92 16.26 4.91 -3.16
N ARG A 93 15.28 5.69 -2.67
CA ARG A 93 15.44 6.51 -1.46
C ARG A 93 15.73 5.68 -0.20
N LYS A 94 15.13 4.50 -0.06
CA LYS A 94 15.31 3.62 1.12
C LYS A 94 16.50 2.67 0.99
N GLY A 95 17.15 2.60 -0.18
CA GLY A 95 18.22 1.65 -0.47
C GLY A 95 17.78 0.18 -0.38
N LYS A 96 16.48 -0.10 -0.57
CA LYS A 96 15.92 -1.45 -0.62
C LYS A 96 14.58 -1.46 -1.37
N GLN A 97 14.23 -2.60 -1.98
CA GLN A 97 12.90 -2.80 -2.58
C GLN A 97 11.83 -2.64 -1.50
N VAL A 98 10.93 -1.65 -1.68
CA VAL A 98 9.80 -1.44 -0.76
C VAL A 98 8.64 -2.36 -1.11
N SER A 99 7.62 -2.41 -0.25
CA SER A 99 6.46 -3.25 -0.50
C SER A 99 5.73 -2.81 -1.77
N ALA A 100 5.65 -3.71 -2.77
CA ALA A 100 4.89 -3.50 -4.00
C ALA A 100 3.42 -3.14 -3.72
N ARG A 101 2.83 -3.78 -2.71
CA ARG A 101 1.43 -3.59 -2.31
C ARG A 101 1.09 -2.14 -1.96
N GLN A 102 2.03 -1.42 -1.34
CA GLN A 102 1.85 -0.01 -0.98
C GLN A 102 1.89 0.95 -2.18
N HIS A 103 2.25 0.43 -3.35
CA HIS A 103 2.40 1.19 -4.58
C HIS A 103 1.49 0.64 -5.69
N SER A 104 0.41 -0.05 -5.37
CA SER A 104 -0.52 -0.56 -6.39
C SER A 104 -1.18 0.55 -7.21
N PRO A 105 -1.34 0.39 -8.54
CA PRO A 105 -2.17 1.26 -9.38
C PRO A 105 -3.67 1.04 -9.25
N ASP A 106 -4.11 -0.05 -8.62
CA ASP A 106 -5.53 -0.39 -8.51
C ASP A 106 -6.29 0.66 -7.68
N PRO A 107 -7.23 1.43 -8.27
CA PRO A 107 -7.97 2.46 -7.54
C PRO A 107 -8.90 1.87 -6.48
N SER A 108 -9.25 0.58 -6.55
CA SER A 108 -10.02 -0.12 -5.52
C SER A 108 -9.18 -0.41 -4.25
N GLN A 109 -7.85 -0.38 -4.36
CA GLN A 109 -6.93 -0.63 -3.24
C GLN A 109 -6.61 0.65 -2.45
N TYR A 110 -7.63 1.45 -2.14
CA TYR A 110 -7.48 2.74 -1.46
C TYR A 110 -7.06 2.64 0.03
N PHE A 111 -6.95 1.43 0.58
CA PHE A 111 -6.38 1.16 1.91
C PHE A 111 -4.95 0.61 1.86
N HIS A 112 -4.22 0.73 0.75
CA HIS A 112 -2.83 0.26 0.59
C HIS A 112 -1.84 0.75 1.67
N ASP A 113 -2.12 1.88 2.35
CA ASP A 113 -1.31 2.44 3.44
C ASP A 113 -1.94 2.24 4.84
N VAL A 114 -3.02 1.46 4.93
CA VAL A 114 -3.73 1.17 6.17
C VAL A 114 -3.23 -0.14 6.78
N VAL A 115 -2.78 -0.06 8.04
CA VAL A 115 -2.55 -1.20 8.91
C VAL A 115 -3.49 -1.04 10.10
N VAL A 116 -4.55 -1.84 10.12
CA VAL A 116 -5.64 -1.72 11.09
C VAL A 116 -5.47 -2.70 12.24
N THR A 117 -5.91 -2.27 13.42
CA THR A 117 -6.20 -3.14 14.54
C THR A 117 -7.54 -2.75 15.14
N CYS A 118 -8.25 -3.72 15.71
CA CYS A 118 -9.55 -3.52 16.33
C CYS A 118 -9.42 -3.56 17.85
N ALA A 119 -10.25 -2.78 18.54
CA ALA A 119 -10.32 -2.71 20.00
C ALA A 119 -11.77 -2.46 20.43
N ASP A 120 -12.20 -3.16 21.47
CA ASP A 120 -13.51 -2.95 22.11
C ASP A 120 -14.71 -2.93 21.14
N ILE A 121 -14.69 -3.76 20.11
CA ILE A 121 -15.79 -3.95 19.16
C ILE A 121 -16.20 -5.43 19.11
N PRO A 122 -17.46 -5.76 18.76
CA PRO A 122 -17.89 -7.14 18.59
C PRO A 122 -17.00 -7.91 17.61
N GLU A 123 -16.75 -9.19 17.90
CA GLU A 123 -15.86 -10.04 17.10
C GLU A 123 -16.26 -10.09 15.62
N GLY A 124 -17.56 -10.29 15.34
CA GLY A 124 -18.06 -10.31 13.96
C GLY A 124 -17.85 -8.99 13.21
N ASP A 125 -17.98 -7.85 13.90
CA ASP A 125 -17.71 -6.54 13.29
C ASP A 125 -16.21 -6.37 13.03
N ALA A 126 -15.36 -6.80 13.97
CA ALA A 126 -13.91 -6.77 13.83
C ALA A 126 -13.43 -7.62 12.65
N GLU A 127 -14.00 -8.81 12.47
CA GLU A 127 -13.70 -9.70 11.35
C GLU A 127 -14.14 -9.09 10.03
N ALA A 128 -15.36 -8.52 9.96
CA ALA A 128 -15.86 -7.87 8.75
C ALA A 128 -14.98 -6.67 8.33
N ILE A 129 -14.61 -5.81 9.28
CA ILE A 129 -13.71 -4.68 9.04
C ILE A 129 -12.33 -5.17 8.61
N THR A 130 -11.80 -6.22 9.25
CA THR A 130 -10.50 -6.81 8.91
C THR A 130 -10.49 -7.34 7.48
N ALA A 131 -11.49 -8.15 7.12
CA ALA A 131 -11.64 -8.70 5.78
C ALA A 131 -11.80 -7.60 4.73
N GLY A 132 -12.61 -6.59 5.02
CA GLY A 132 -12.80 -5.44 4.13
C GLY A 132 -11.53 -4.63 3.94
N VAL A 133 -10.80 -4.32 5.01
CA VAL A 133 -9.52 -3.61 4.92
C VAL A 133 -8.52 -4.40 4.09
N MET A 134 -8.42 -5.71 4.28
CA MET A 134 -7.53 -6.57 3.51
C MET A 134 -7.90 -6.64 2.03
N ALA A 135 -9.20 -6.72 1.70
CA ALA A 135 -9.71 -6.72 0.34
C ALA A 135 -9.40 -5.41 -0.41
N LEU A 136 -9.40 -4.29 0.32
CA LEU A 136 -9.11 -2.95 -0.19
C LEU A 136 -7.61 -2.59 -0.15
N GLY A 137 -6.73 -3.60 -0.04
CA GLY A 137 -5.27 -3.44 -0.11
C GLY A 137 -4.56 -3.20 1.23
N GLY A 138 -5.30 -3.06 2.33
CA GLY A 138 -4.76 -2.85 3.66
C GLY A 138 -4.25 -4.12 4.35
N GLN A 139 -3.80 -3.94 5.58
CA GLN A 139 -3.25 -5.01 6.42
C GLN A 139 -3.92 -4.99 7.80
N PHE A 140 -3.95 -6.15 8.45
CA PHE A 140 -4.41 -6.29 9.81
C PHE A 140 -3.26 -6.70 10.73
N SER A 141 -3.23 -6.09 11.92
CA SER A 141 -2.32 -6.47 12.99
C SER A 141 -3.14 -6.66 14.26
N HIS A 142 -3.17 -7.89 14.78
CA HIS A 142 -3.81 -8.15 16.07
C HIS A 142 -3.17 -7.36 17.22
N PRO A 143 -1.82 -7.36 17.40
CA PRO A 143 -1.16 -6.50 18.38
C PRO A 143 -1.05 -5.05 17.87
N LEU A 144 -0.94 -4.11 18.82
CA LEU A 144 -0.57 -2.72 18.51
C LEU A 144 0.94 -2.64 18.28
N THR A 145 1.38 -2.61 17.03
CA THR A 145 2.79 -2.47 16.63
C THR A 145 3.08 -1.06 16.13
N LYS A 146 4.36 -0.72 15.95
CA LYS A 146 4.80 0.56 15.36
C LYS A 146 4.28 0.79 13.93
N LEU A 147 3.83 -0.26 13.25
CA LEU A 147 3.33 -0.20 11.89
C LEU A 147 1.83 0.07 11.83
N VAL A 148 1.11 -0.09 12.95
CA VAL A 148 -0.34 0.14 13.00
C VAL A 148 -0.62 1.62 12.73
N THR A 149 -1.41 1.90 11.70
CA THR A 149 -1.80 3.25 11.33
C THR A 149 -3.18 3.61 11.87
N HIS A 150 -4.06 2.63 12.09
CA HIS A 150 -5.42 2.84 12.56
C HIS A 150 -5.81 1.86 13.68
N VAL A 151 -6.39 2.38 14.76
CA VAL A 151 -7.18 1.61 15.73
C VAL A 151 -8.65 1.91 15.48
N VAL A 152 -9.41 0.88 15.14
CA VAL A 152 -10.88 0.96 15.09
C VAL A 152 -11.43 0.56 16.44
N THR A 153 -12.15 1.47 17.10
CA THR A 153 -12.66 1.29 18.46
C THR A 153 -13.90 2.13 18.71
N VAL A 154 -14.72 1.75 19.68
CA VAL A 154 -15.79 2.59 20.25
C VAL A 154 -15.45 3.16 21.63
N SER A 155 -14.31 2.77 22.21
CA SER A 155 -13.84 3.23 23.52
C SER A 155 -12.39 3.71 23.49
N LEU A 156 -12.12 4.77 24.26
CA LEU A 156 -10.77 5.31 24.48
C LEU A 156 -10.06 4.70 25.68
N GLU A 157 -10.79 3.94 26.51
CA GLU A 157 -10.26 3.32 27.73
C GLU A 157 -9.53 1.99 27.44
N HIS A 158 -9.63 1.49 26.20
CA HIS A 158 -8.96 0.26 25.82
C HIS A 158 -7.43 0.40 25.92
N PRO A 159 -6.68 -0.63 26.41
CA PRO A 159 -5.23 -0.54 26.59
C PRO A 159 -4.45 -0.12 25.33
N LYS A 160 -4.95 -0.47 24.13
CA LYS A 160 -4.36 0.00 22.86
C LYS A 160 -4.44 1.52 22.71
N CYS A 161 -5.57 2.15 23.07
CA CYS A 161 -5.75 3.60 22.98
C CYS A 161 -4.89 4.34 24.00
N ILE A 162 -4.86 3.85 25.24
CA ILE A 162 -3.98 4.37 26.31
C ILE A 162 -2.52 4.29 25.87
N ALA A 163 -2.09 3.14 25.34
CA ALA A 163 -0.71 2.96 24.87
C ALA A 163 -0.33 3.88 23.70
N ILE A 164 -1.26 4.22 22.80
CA ILE A 164 -1.00 5.20 21.72
C ILE A 164 -0.73 6.57 22.34
N LYS A 165 -1.54 6.98 23.32
CA LYS A 165 -1.44 8.27 24.01
C LYS A 165 -0.11 8.38 24.76
N GLU A 166 0.18 7.41 25.62
CA GLU A 166 1.40 7.38 26.44
C GLU A 166 2.69 7.33 25.61
N LYS A 167 2.66 6.62 24.47
CA LYS A 167 3.84 6.44 23.61
C LYS A 167 3.96 7.47 22.51
N GLY A 168 3.03 8.42 22.41
CA GLY A 168 2.97 9.40 21.31
C GLY A 168 2.94 8.74 19.93
N HIS A 169 2.30 7.58 19.81
CA HIS A 169 2.26 6.83 18.56
C HIS A 169 1.41 7.60 17.54
N LYS A 170 1.90 7.80 16.31
CA LYS A 170 1.17 8.48 15.21
C LYS A 170 0.03 7.63 14.62
N CYS A 171 -0.63 6.83 15.43
CA CYS A 171 -1.77 6.02 15.03
C CYS A 171 -3.04 6.86 15.11
N LYS A 172 -3.94 6.69 14.15
CA LYS A 172 -5.27 7.30 14.16
C LYS A 172 -6.22 6.41 14.94
N VAL A 173 -7.04 7.00 15.79
CA VAL A 173 -8.13 6.30 16.48
C VAL A 173 -9.42 6.69 15.81
N VAL A 174 -10.14 5.72 15.25
CA VAL A 174 -11.35 5.91 14.46
C VAL A 174 -12.48 5.01 14.95
N LEU A 175 -13.72 5.45 14.70
CA LEU A 175 -14.91 4.63 14.92
C LEU A 175 -15.14 3.65 13.76
N PRO A 176 -15.86 2.53 13.98
CA PRO A 176 -16.22 1.59 12.90
C PRO A 176 -16.83 2.25 11.66
N HIS A 177 -17.64 3.30 11.83
CA HIS A 177 -18.27 4.00 10.71
C HIS A 177 -17.29 4.63 9.70
N TRP A 178 -16.03 4.90 10.09
CA TRP A 178 -15.03 5.39 9.15
C TRP A 178 -14.78 4.37 8.05
N PHE A 179 -14.74 3.07 8.40
CA PHE A 179 -14.64 2.00 7.43
C PHE A 179 -15.87 1.98 6.52
N ASP A 180 -17.08 2.04 7.08
CA ASP A 180 -18.33 2.05 6.31
C ASP A 180 -18.39 3.22 5.33
N ASP A 181 -17.97 4.41 5.77
CA ASP A 181 -17.93 5.61 4.93
C ASP A 181 -16.91 5.49 3.81
N CYS A 182 -15.71 4.96 4.08
CA CYS A 182 -14.71 4.67 3.05
C CYS A 182 -15.24 3.66 2.03
N PHE A 183 -15.85 2.57 2.51
CA PHE A 183 -16.40 1.51 1.68
C PHE A 183 -17.49 2.03 0.76
N ARG A 184 -18.46 2.77 1.31
CA ARG A 184 -19.58 3.37 0.58
C ARG A 184 -19.13 4.40 -0.47
N LEU A 185 -18.07 5.15 -0.20
CA LEU A 185 -17.55 6.19 -1.10
C LEU A 185 -16.53 5.65 -2.12
N GLY A 186 -16.09 4.40 -1.98
CA GLY A 186 -15.07 3.80 -2.84
C GLY A 186 -13.71 4.51 -2.76
N LYS A 187 -13.39 5.12 -1.61
CA LYS A 187 -12.11 5.81 -1.38
C LYS A 187 -11.82 5.95 0.10
N LYS A 188 -10.53 6.03 0.46
CA LYS A 188 -10.13 6.43 1.80
C LYS A 188 -10.50 7.89 2.06
N ILE A 189 -11.28 8.14 3.10
CA ILE A 189 -11.60 9.49 3.56
C ILE A 189 -10.73 9.88 4.76
N ASN A 190 -10.68 11.17 5.04
CA ASN A 190 -10.00 11.71 6.22
C ASN A 190 -10.54 11.03 7.49
N GLU A 191 -9.64 10.67 8.39
CA GLU A 191 -9.95 9.97 9.64
C GLU A 191 -10.68 10.87 10.66
N LYS A 192 -10.69 12.20 10.44
CA LYS A 192 -11.45 13.15 11.27
C LYS A 192 -12.95 12.96 11.05
N PRO A 193 -13.75 12.79 12.12
CA PRO A 193 -15.20 12.73 12.01
C PRO A 193 -15.77 14.01 11.40
N SER A 194 -16.63 13.88 10.39
CA SER A 194 -17.43 14.99 9.87
C SER A 194 -18.77 15.07 10.60
N GLY A 195 -19.19 16.29 11.01
CA GLY A 195 -20.50 16.52 11.65
C GLY A 195 -20.57 16.21 13.16
N ALA A 196 -21.74 15.79 13.64
CA ALA A 196 -22.10 15.65 15.06
C ALA A 196 -21.38 14.51 15.83
N LYS A 197 -20.41 13.83 15.22
CA LYS A 197 -19.70 12.65 15.78
C LYS A 197 -18.29 13.00 16.30
N LYS A 198 -18.13 14.21 16.81
CA LYS A 198 -16.86 14.87 17.15
C LYS A 198 -16.25 14.45 18.52
N TRP A 199 -16.95 13.68 19.34
CA TRP A 199 -16.59 13.43 20.75
C TRP A 199 -15.29 12.63 20.92
N ILE A 200 -15.03 11.60 20.09
CA ILE A 200 -13.79 10.81 20.20
C ILE A 200 -12.56 11.60 19.73
N SER A 201 -12.68 12.42 18.67
CA SER A 201 -11.56 13.26 18.23
C SER A 201 -11.31 14.45 19.15
N TYR A 202 -12.35 15.09 19.71
CA TYR A 202 -12.13 16.17 20.69
C TYR A 202 -11.53 15.66 21.99
N ALA A 203 -11.97 14.51 22.52
CA ALA A 203 -11.32 13.89 23.68
C ALA A 203 -9.84 13.57 23.41
N TRP A 204 -9.50 13.19 22.17
CA TRP A 204 -8.10 12.97 21.78
C TRP A 204 -7.27 14.25 21.60
N GLU A 205 -7.84 15.36 21.11
CA GLU A 205 -7.11 16.62 20.91
C GLU A 205 -7.03 17.47 22.20
N GLU A 206 -8.03 17.42 23.09
CA GLU A 206 -8.05 18.16 24.36
C GLU A 206 -7.14 17.55 25.45
N GLU A 207 -6.88 16.24 25.41
CA GLU A 207 -6.03 15.58 26.42
C GLU A 207 -4.56 15.40 26.02
N VAL A 208 -4.19 15.79 24.79
CA VAL A 208 -2.83 15.65 24.23
C VAL A 208 -2.19 17.02 23.93
N SER A 209 -2.90 18.12 24.22
CA SER A 209 -2.37 19.49 24.27
C SER A 209 -1.81 19.83 25.64
#